data_AF-A0A6G3R606-F1
#
_entry.id   AF-A0A6G3R606-F1
#
_cell.length_a   1.000
_cell.length_b   1.000
_cell.length_c   1.000
_cell.angle_alpha   90.00
_cell.angle_beta   90.00
_cell.angle_gamma   90.00
#
_symmetry.space_group_name_H-M   'P 1'
#
loop_
_entity.id
_entity.type
_entity.pdbx_description
1 polymer ?
#
loop_
_entity_poly.entity_id
_entity_poly.type
_entity_poly.pdbx_seq_one_letter_code
_entity_poly.pdbx_strand_id
1 'polypeptide(L)'
;MTSLPDSDNPLVHGFLPHRLPALHLAGGWTDLDALAHATAAAPCREEARLLVAEACRASALPSLRHRVARLSEHRARAAATRLAVIVAACGWTELDPASTKATRVANEQFLALWTSLAHRSDYSRLVGLPTLALFNWAPLRKPGRAVPVDQLARTESLVPIVRWSAADRPLSRLDRLMLATVRLEAHGVWLFRLAETLAGRSPADRSVSVALRRMTRIQHALHGQLRSCAARLVLAPATGQQCAVLASLAAREALEPPVLLAADAVLGMGGRMGTGSRCQQRRHLAARHRAWLSTLDRRSAAVRTLAHRRGADADAYRDAQESLVALRCAYAGLVRTAAQPAAAGCAGAAHRMADDVRRNGLPVDGAA
;
A
#
# COMPACT_ATOMS: atom_id res chain seq x y z
N MET A 1 29.53 6.67 17.57
CA MET A 1 28.26 6.65 16.82
C MET A 1 28.47 5.78 15.60
N THR A 2 28.03 4.53 15.64
CA THR A 2 28.12 3.61 14.50
C THR A 2 27.25 4.13 13.37
N SER A 3 27.89 4.54 12.27
CA SER A 3 27.23 4.80 11.00
C SER A 3 26.35 3.61 10.64
N LEU A 4 25.07 3.88 10.40
CA LEU A 4 24.12 2.86 9.95
C LEU A 4 24.69 2.16 8.70
N PRO A 5 24.53 0.84 8.53
CA PRO A 5 24.87 0.19 7.28
C PRO A 5 24.08 0.85 6.13
N ASP A 6 24.82 1.24 5.08
CA ASP A 6 24.38 2.11 3.99
C ASP A 6 23.15 1.62 3.21
N SER A 7 22.88 0.30 3.24
CA SER A 7 21.84 -0.33 2.42
C SER A 7 20.40 -0.01 2.84
N ASP A 8 20.17 0.47 4.05
CA ASP A 8 18.81 0.69 4.61
C ASP A 8 18.54 2.14 5.02
N ASN A 9 19.39 3.08 4.58
CA ASN A 9 19.18 4.51 4.82
C ASN A 9 18.05 5.06 3.92
N PRO A 10 16.95 5.63 4.49
CA PRO A 10 15.85 6.20 3.71
C PRO A 10 16.27 7.31 2.75
N LEU A 11 17.45 7.89 2.93
CA LEU A 11 18.01 8.92 2.04
C LEU A 11 18.43 8.37 0.67
N VAL A 12 18.67 7.05 0.57
CA VAL A 12 19.15 6.41 -0.65
C VAL A 12 17.98 6.07 -1.58
N HIS A 13 16.98 5.32 -1.10
CA HIS A 13 15.84 4.85 -1.89
C HIS A 13 14.47 5.20 -1.31
N GLY A 14 14.40 6.06 -0.28
CA GLY A 14 13.15 6.40 0.38
C GLY A 14 12.60 5.24 1.21
N PHE A 15 11.28 5.03 1.14
CA PHE A 15 10.60 3.92 1.78
C PHE A 15 10.49 2.67 0.88
N LEU A 16 11.03 2.74 -0.35
CA LEU A 16 11.12 1.58 -1.22
C LEU A 16 12.04 0.52 -0.62
N PRO A 17 11.80 -0.76 -0.91
CA PRO A 17 12.73 -1.80 -0.50
C PRO A 17 14.09 -1.62 -1.18
N HIS A 18 15.16 -1.92 -0.45
CA HIS A 18 16.52 -1.88 -1.00
C HIS A 18 16.74 -2.82 -2.21
N ARG A 19 15.98 -3.93 -2.27
CA ARG A 19 15.96 -4.86 -3.40
C ARG A 19 14.57 -4.96 -4.00
N LEU A 20 14.49 -5.16 -5.31
CA LEU A 20 13.22 -5.46 -5.99
C LEU A 20 12.51 -6.61 -5.28
N PRO A 21 11.19 -6.51 -5.00
CA PRO A 21 10.44 -7.59 -4.39
C PRO A 21 10.52 -8.88 -5.21
N ALA A 22 10.52 -10.04 -4.55
CA ALA A 22 10.57 -11.31 -5.25
C ALA A 22 9.26 -11.56 -6.03
N LEU A 23 9.38 -11.78 -7.35
CA LEU A 23 8.24 -12.00 -8.24
C LEU A 23 7.48 -13.28 -7.90
N HIS A 24 8.20 -14.37 -7.62
CA HIS A 24 7.62 -15.67 -7.29
C HIS A 24 8.19 -16.19 -6.00
N LEU A 25 7.41 -16.97 -5.26
CA LEU A 25 7.96 -17.88 -4.24
C LEU A 25 8.32 -19.23 -4.88
N ALA A 26 9.16 -20.03 -4.23
CA ALA A 26 9.67 -21.28 -4.81
C ALA A 26 9.64 -22.43 -3.80
N GLY A 27 9.71 -23.66 -4.32
CA GLY A 27 9.65 -24.88 -3.51
C GLY A 27 8.30 -25.00 -2.79
N GLY A 28 8.32 -25.37 -1.51
CA GLY A 28 7.08 -25.50 -0.73
C GLY A 28 6.27 -24.20 -0.54
N TRP A 29 6.78 -23.04 -0.98
CA TRP A 29 6.11 -21.75 -0.86
C TRP A 29 5.28 -21.36 -2.10
N THR A 30 5.34 -22.16 -3.17
CA THR A 30 4.56 -21.91 -4.41
C THR A 30 3.06 -21.86 -4.13
N ASP A 31 2.55 -22.74 -3.26
CA ASP A 31 1.13 -22.80 -2.92
C ASP A 31 0.66 -21.54 -2.19
N LEU A 32 1.53 -20.92 -1.37
CA LEU A 32 1.23 -19.64 -0.72
C LEU A 32 1.13 -18.51 -1.75
N ASP A 33 1.98 -18.54 -2.79
CA ASP A 33 1.94 -17.58 -3.89
C ASP A 33 0.62 -17.73 -4.66
N ALA A 34 0.28 -18.95 -5.07
CA ALA A 34 -0.97 -19.26 -5.77
C ALA A 34 -2.20 -18.87 -4.94
N LEU A 35 -2.22 -19.16 -3.64
CA LEU A 35 -3.30 -18.77 -2.74
C LEU A 35 -3.43 -17.25 -2.62
N ALA A 36 -2.32 -16.51 -2.56
CA ALA A 36 -2.37 -15.05 -2.53
C ALA A 36 -2.97 -14.47 -3.82
N HIS A 37 -2.62 -15.03 -4.98
CA HIS A 37 -3.24 -14.66 -6.25
C HIS A 37 -4.74 -14.97 -6.29
N ALA A 38 -5.14 -16.17 -5.89
CA ALA A 38 -6.53 -16.60 -5.91
C ALA A 38 -7.41 -15.76 -4.96
N THR A 39 -6.94 -15.51 -3.73
CA THR A 39 -7.68 -14.71 -2.74
C THR A 39 -7.78 -13.24 -3.11
N ALA A 40 -6.74 -12.66 -3.71
CA ALA A 40 -6.77 -11.27 -4.18
C ALA A 40 -7.75 -11.05 -5.34
N ALA A 41 -7.86 -12.04 -6.23
CA ALA A 41 -8.74 -12.00 -7.40
C ALA A 41 -10.18 -12.49 -7.10
N ALA A 42 -10.44 -13.03 -5.90
CA ALA A 42 -11.77 -13.46 -5.49
C ALA A 42 -12.80 -12.32 -5.60
N PRO A 43 -14.05 -12.60 -6.00
CA PRO A 43 -15.06 -11.56 -6.22
C PRO A 43 -15.54 -10.92 -4.91
N CYS A 44 -15.47 -11.64 -3.79
CA CYS A 44 -15.82 -11.17 -2.46
C CYS A 44 -14.95 -11.79 -1.35
N ARG A 45 -15.12 -11.30 -0.12
CA ARG A 45 -14.32 -11.72 1.04
C ARG A 45 -14.65 -13.13 1.48
N GLU A 46 -15.91 -13.51 1.35
CA GLU A 46 -16.44 -14.79 1.75
C GLU A 46 -15.81 -15.90 0.87
N GLU A 47 -15.73 -15.69 -0.43
CA GLU A 47 -15.02 -16.59 -1.35
C GLU A 47 -13.51 -16.62 -1.09
N ALA A 48 -12.88 -15.47 -0.80
CA ALA A 48 -11.47 -15.45 -0.39
C ALA A 48 -11.23 -16.31 0.87
N ARG A 49 -12.15 -16.29 1.84
CA ARG A 49 -12.06 -17.13 3.05
C ARG A 49 -12.28 -18.62 2.74
N LEU A 50 -13.16 -18.97 1.81
CA LEU A 50 -13.37 -20.35 1.39
C LEU A 50 -12.10 -20.96 0.76
N LEU A 51 -11.43 -20.21 -0.11
CA LEU A 51 -10.15 -20.61 -0.70
C LEU A 51 -9.08 -20.88 0.38
N VAL A 52 -9.03 -20.02 1.40
CA VAL A 52 -8.12 -20.22 2.54
C VAL A 52 -8.49 -21.46 3.34
N ALA A 53 -9.77 -21.69 3.63
CA ALA A 53 -10.23 -22.87 4.36
C ALA A 53 -9.92 -24.17 3.61
N GLU A 54 -10.03 -24.17 2.29
CA GLU A 54 -9.64 -25.30 1.43
C GLU A 54 -8.13 -25.56 1.49
N ALA A 55 -7.29 -24.53 1.35
CA ALA A 55 -5.85 -24.65 1.46
C ALA A 55 -5.38 -25.18 2.83
N CYS A 56 -6.08 -24.81 3.92
CA CYS A 56 -5.82 -25.35 5.26
C CYS A 56 -6.11 -26.87 5.34
N ARG A 57 -7.20 -27.35 4.70
CA ARG A 57 -7.55 -28.78 4.69
C ARG A 57 -6.53 -29.62 3.93
N ALA A 58 -5.90 -29.07 2.89
CA ALA A 58 -4.84 -29.73 2.14
C ALA A 58 -3.50 -29.84 2.91
N SER A 59 -3.42 -29.39 4.18
CA SER A 59 -2.26 -29.51 5.08
C SER A 59 -0.94 -28.84 4.61
N ALA A 60 -0.99 -27.95 3.62
CA ALA A 60 0.19 -27.25 3.10
C ALA A 60 0.79 -26.22 4.07
N LEU A 61 -0.06 -25.50 4.82
CA LEU A 61 0.34 -24.32 5.61
C LEU A 61 1.11 -24.62 6.91
N PRO A 62 0.76 -25.65 7.72
CA PRO A 62 1.53 -26.00 8.91
C PRO A 62 2.99 -26.34 8.57
N SER A 63 3.23 -26.99 7.42
CA SER A 63 4.57 -27.33 6.95
C SER A 63 5.44 -26.10 6.67
N LEU A 64 4.83 -24.99 6.22
CA LEU A 64 5.55 -23.74 5.92
C LEU A 64 6.12 -23.08 7.16
N ARG A 65 5.41 -23.17 8.29
CA ARG A 65 5.83 -22.58 9.57
C ARG A 65 7.23 -23.06 9.96
N HIS A 66 7.48 -24.36 9.88
CA HIS A 66 8.79 -24.95 10.20
C HIS A 66 9.88 -24.60 9.19
N ARG A 67 9.51 -24.15 7.98
CA ARG A 67 10.44 -23.76 6.92
C ARG A 67 10.78 -22.28 6.94
N VAL A 68 10.10 -21.44 7.74
CA VAL A 68 10.36 -20.00 7.83
C VAL A 68 11.83 -19.71 8.16
N ALA A 69 12.44 -20.47 9.07
CA ALA A 69 13.83 -20.29 9.47
C ALA A 69 14.82 -20.47 8.31
N ARG A 70 14.46 -21.24 7.28
CA ARG A 70 15.32 -21.52 6.11
C ARG A 70 15.22 -20.46 5.01
N LEU A 71 14.28 -19.52 5.11
CA LEU A 71 14.16 -18.45 4.13
C LEU A 71 15.28 -17.43 4.29
N SER A 72 15.80 -16.90 3.17
CA SER A 72 16.54 -15.64 3.21
C SER A 72 15.61 -14.50 3.62
N GLU A 73 16.16 -13.41 4.19
CA GLU A 73 15.36 -12.25 4.59
C GLU A 73 14.50 -11.70 3.43
N HIS A 74 15.09 -11.65 2.23
CA HIS A 74 14.41 -11.21 1.02
C HIS A 74 13.18 -12.08 0.69
N ARG A 75 13.30 -13.41 0.82
CA ARG A 75 12.20 -14.35 0.57
C ARG A 75 11.19 -14.37 1.71
N ALA A 76 11.62 -14.22 2.96
CA ALA A 76 10.73 -14.06 4.11
C ALA A 76 9.85 -12.82 3.97
N ARG A 77 10.41 -11.70 3.48
CA ARG A 77 9.64 -10.48 3.20
C ARG A 77 8.61 -10.70 2.11
N ALA A 78 8.97 -11.39 1.03
CA ALA A 78 8.02 -11.75 -0.03
C ALA A 78 6.88 -12.62 0.51
N ALA A 79 7.18 -13.66 1.29
CA ALA A 79 6.18 -14.52 1.93
C ALA A 79 5.25 -13.73 2.87
N ALA A 80 5.81 -12.82 3.67
CA ALA A 80 5.03 -11.91 4.50
C ALA A 80 4.06 -11.07 3.64
N THR A 81 4.52 -10.49 2.52
CA THR A 81 3.64 -9.75 1.61
C THR A 81 2.49 -10.60 1.06
N ARG A 82 2.71 -11.88 0.72
CA ARG A 82 1.62 -12.78 0.27
C ARG A 82 0.59 -13.00 1.36
N LEU A 83 1.03 -13.20 2.60
CA LEU A 83 0.13 -13.25 3.75
C LEU A 83 -0.63 -11.94 3.94
N ALA A 84 0.04 -10.78 3.79
CA ALA A 84 -0.60 -9.48 3.87
C ALA A 84 -1.78 -9.36 2.90
N VAL A 85 -1.58 -9.82 1.67
CA VAL A 85 -2.59 -9.80 0.61
C VAL A 85 -3.75 -10.72 1.00
N ILE A 86 -3.48 -11.96 1.40
CA ILE A 86 -4.52 -12.93 1.84
C ILE A 86 -5.35 -12.33 2.99
N VAL A 87 -4.67 -11.75 3.98
CA VAL A 87 -5.31 -11.16 5.18
C VAL A 87 -6.17 -9.96 4.81
N ALA A 88 -5.67 -9.08 3.93
CA ALA A 88 -6.42 -7.95 3.42
C ALA A 88 -7.66 -8.42 2.63
N ALA A 89 -7.50 -9.41 1.75
CA ALA A 89 -8.57 -9.99 0.95
C ALA A 89 -9.65 -10.66 1.81
N CYS A 90 -9.26 -11.38 2.87
CA CYS A 90 -10.22 -12.00 3.79
C CYS A 90 -10.90 -10.98 4.72
N GLY A 91 -10.40 -9.74 4.77
CA GLY A 91 -10.89 -8.68 5.64
C GLY A 91 -10.58 -8.92 7.12
N TRP A 92 -9.49 -9.63 7.41
CA TRP A 92 -9.05 -9.88 8.78
C TRP A 92 -8.39 -8.63 9.35
N THR A 93 -8.94 -8.12 10.44
CA THR A 93 -8.60 -6.80 10.98
C THR A 93 -7.43 -6.84 11.95
N GLU A 94 -7.09 -8.00 12.51
CA GLU A 94 -5.97 -8.15 13.42
C GLU A 94 -5.28 -9.50 13.11
N LEU A 95 -4.00 -9.44 12.77
CA LEU A 95 -3.07 -10.55 12.96
C LEU A 95 -2.45 -10.46 14.37
N ASP A 96 -3.26 -10.01 15.33
CA ASP A 96 -2.85 -9.79 16.71
C ASP A 96 -3.55 -10.86 17.57
N PRO A 97 -2.80 -11.84 18.11
CA PRO A 97 -3.37 -12.88 18.96
C PRO A 97 -3.90 -12.34 20.29
N ALA A 98 -3.59 -11.09 20.67
CA ALA A 98 -3.99 -10.49 21.95
C ALA A 98 -5.18 -9.50 21.85
N SER A 99 -5.77 -9.34 20.66
CA SER A 99 -6.83 -8.35 20.44
C SER A 99 -8.21 -8.84 20.89
N THR A 100 -8.67 -8.37 22.05
CA THR A 100 -10.00 -8.69 22.61
C THR A 100 -11.17 -8.04 21.84
N LYS A 101 -10.88 -7.23 20.81
CA LYS A 101 -11.89 -6.55 19.96
C LYS A 101 -11.89 -7.03 18.50
N ALA A 102 -11.15 -8.09 18.17
CA ALA A 102 -11.09 -8.59 16.80
C ALA A 102 -12.38 -9.36 16.43
N THR A 103 -13.30 -8.69 15.74
CA THR A 103 -14.56 -9.30 15.24
C THR A 103 -14.34 -10.37 14.16
N ARG A 104 -13.17 -10.42 13.51
CA ARG A 104 -12.85 -11.38 12.43
C ARG A 104 -11.37 -11.76 12.48
N VAL A 105 -11.06 -12.77 13.27
CA VAL A 105 -9.71 -13.32 13.47
C VAL A 105 -9.34 -14.26 12.33
N ALA A 106 -8.07 -14.24 11.91
CA ALA A 106 -7.55 -15.22 10.95
C ALA A 106 -7.54 -16.62 11.55
N ASN A 107 -7.58 -17.66 10.71
CA ASN A 107 -7.39 -19.04 11.19
C ASN A 107 -6.06 -19.16 11.97
N GLU A 108 -6.04 -19.93 13.06
CA GLU A 108 -4.87 -20.16 13.91
C GLU A 108 -3.61 -20.54 13.13
N GLN A 109 -3.74 -21.32 12.05
CA GLN A 109 -2.59 -21.72 11.21
C GLN A 109 -1.95 -20.51 10.51
N PHE A 110 -2.77 -19.56 10.04
CA PHE A 110 -2.31 -18.32 9.43
C PHE A 110 -1.69 -17.38 10.46
N LEU A 111 -2.29 -17.28 11.65
CA LEU A 111 -1.71 -16.54 12.76
C LEU A 111 -0.35 -17.10 13.15
N ALA A 112 -0.23 -18.42 13.31
CA ALA A 112 1.03 -19.06 13.67
C ALA A 112 2.14 -18.88 12.62
N LEU A 113 1.78 -18.98 11.34
CA LEU A 113 2.70 -18.69 10.24
C LEU A 113 3.10 -17.20 10.22
N TRP A 114 2.14 -16.29 10.43
CA TRP A 114 2.39 -14.86 10.54
C TRP A 114 3.32 -14.55 11.70
N THR A 115 3.06 -15.04 12.92
CA THR A 115 3.92 -14.82 14.09
C THR A 115 5.36 -15.23 13.78
N SER A 116 5.56 -16.36 13.10
CA SER A 116 6.88 -16.85 12.72
C SER A 116 7.60 -15.92 11.71
N LEU A 117 6.87 -15.31 10.79
CA LEU A 117 7.40 -14.35 9.81
C LEU A 117 7.56 -12.94 10.39
N ALA A 118 6.68 -12.54 11.31
CA ALA A 118 6.65 -11.23 11.95
C ALA A 118 7.95 -10.98 12.73
N HIS A 119 8.46 -12.00 13.44
CA HIS A 119 9.77 -11.93 14.11
C HIS A 119 10.95 -11.66 13.18
N ARG A 120 10.78 -11.92 11.87
CA ARG A 120 11.79 -11.66 10.84
C ARG A 120 11.53 -10.37 10.06
N SER A 121 10.49 -9.64 10.42
CA SER A 121 10.10 -8.38 9.78
C SER A 121 10.17 -7.24 10.78
N ASP A 122 10.59 -6.05 10.32
CA ASP A 122 10.56 -4.85 11.15
C ASP A 122 9.12 -4.30 11.36
N TYR A 123 8.08 -5.01 10.90
CA TYR A 123 6.70 -4.55 10.88
C TYR A 123 5.90 -5.11 12.06
N SER A 124 5.37 -4.21 12.89
CA SER A 124 4.41 -4.56 13.96
C SER A 124 3.00 -4.83 13.43
N ARG A 125 2.63 -4.18 12.32
CA ARG A 125 1.37 -4.39 11.60
C ARG A 125 1.67 -4.36 10.11
N LEU A 126 1.35 -5.44 9.42
CA LEU A 126 1.73 -5.61 8.01
C LEU A 126 0.69 -5.04 7.04
N VAL A 127 -0.58 -4.96 7.46
CA VAL A 127 -1.69 -4.64 6.55
C VAL A 127 -1.97 -3.13 6.55
N GLY A 128 -1.25 -2.44 5.66
CA GLY A 128 -1.52 -1.08 5.23
C GLY A 128 -1.31 -0.93 3.72
N LEU A 129 -2.06 -0.05 3.06
CA LEU A 129 -1.95 0.23 1.62
C LEU A 129 -0.51 0.52 1.18
N PRO A 130 0.30 1.34 1.90
CA PRO A 130 1.65 1.61 1.47
C PRO A 130 2.54 0.37 1.58
N THR A 131 2.42 -0.42 2.64
CA THR A 131 3.18 -1.66 2.81
C THR A 131 2.80 -2.68 1.75
N LEU A 132 1.51 -2.83 1.45
CA LEU A 132 1.04 -3.66 0.33
C LEU A 132 1.64 -3.17 -0.99
N ALA A 133 1.58 -1.86 -1.27
CA ALA A 133 2.09 -1.30 -2.51
C ALA A 133 3.62 -1.48 -2.67
N LEU A 134 4.40 -1.12 -1.64
CA LEU A 134 5.87 -1.08 -1.68
C LEU A 134 6.51 -2.46 -1.91
N PHE A 135 5.84 -3.54 -1.54
CA PHE A 135 6.33 -4.91 -1.72
C PHE A 135 5.56 -5.72 -2.78
N ASN A 136 4.60 -5.11 -3.47
CA ASN A 136 3.76 -5.78 -4.46
C ASN A 136 3.92 -5.16 -5.86
N TRP A 137 5.14 -5.03 -6.35
CA TRP A 137 5.40 -4.49 -7.69
C TRP A 137 6.70 -5.04 -8.28
N ALA A 138 6.74 -5.06 -9.61
CA ALA A 138 7.92 -5.39 -10.41
C ALA A 138 7.92 -4.54 -11.70
N PRO A 139 9.09 -4.33 -12.33
CA PRO A 139 9.12 -3.81 -13.69
C PRO A 139 8.50 -4.84 -14.65
N LEU A 140 7.73 -4.37 -15.64
CA LEU A 140 7.10 -5.21 -16.65
C LEU A 140 8.12 -6.01 -17.47
N ARG A 141 9.29 -5.41 -17.72
CA ARG A 141 10.40 -6.04 -18.42
C ARG A 141 11.57 -6.19 -17.46
N LYS A 142 12.29 -7.30 -17.57
CA LYS A 142 13.52 -7.51 -16.80
C LYS A 142 14.51 -6.39 -17.17
N PRO A 143 15.07 -5.65 -16.19
CA PRO A 143 16.00 -4.59 -16.50
C PRO A 143 17.29 -5.17 -17.10
N GLY A 144 17.77 -4.58 -18.19
CA GLY A 144 18.98 -5.03 -18.88
C GLY A 144 20.29 -4.73 -18.15
N ARG A 145 20.26 -3.86 -17.13
CA ARG A 145 21.42 -3.50 -16.29
C ARG A 145 21.00 -3.35 -14.84
N ALA A 146 21.96 -3.38 -13.91
CA ALA A 146 21.72 -3.07 -12.51
C ALA A 146 21.34 -1.58 -12.38
N VAL A 147 20.06 -1.31 -12.14
CA VAL A 147 19.51 0.04 -11.92
C VAL A 147 18.98 0.12 -10.49
N PRO A 148 19.21 1.22 -9.75
CA PRO A 148 18.64 1.43 -8.43
C PRO A 148 17.11 1.27 -8.42
N VAL A 149 16.57 0.70 -7.34
CA VAL A 149 15.14 0.38 -7.21
C VAL A 149 14.27 1.63 -7.37
N ASP A 150 14.68 2.76 -6.80
CA ASP A 150 13.97 4.03 -6.93
C ASP A 150 13.97 4.55 -8.37
N GLN A 151 15.05 4.36 -9.12
CA GLN A 151 15.10 4.76 -10.53
C GLN A 151 14.19 3.86 -11.36
N LEU A 152 14.23 2.54 -11.16
CA LEU A 152 13.31 1.60 -11.82
C LEU A 152 11.85 1.96 -11.58
N ALA A 153 11.48 2.23 -10.32
CA ALA A 153 10.12 2.61 -9.95
C ALA A 153 9.66 3.92 -10.63
N ARG A 154 10.59 4.83 -10.96
CA ARG A 154 10.28 6.10 -11.63
C ARG A 154 10.14 5.94 -13.14
N THR A 155 11.05 5.19 -13.78
CA THR A 155 11.21 5.19 -15.24
C THR A 155 10.48 4.05 -15.93
N GLU A 156 10.37 2.89 -15.29
CA GLU A 156 9.84 1.69 -15.95
C GLU A 156 8.31 1.58 -15.87
N SER A 157 7.74 0.85 -16.82
CA SER A 157 6.37 0.35 -16.70
C SER A 157 6.30 -0.66 -15.58
N LEU A 158 5.44 -0.42 -14.59
CA LEU A 158 5.32 -1.27 -13.41
C LEU A 158 4.09 -2.17 -13.51
N VAL A 159 4.20 -3.37 -12.96
CA VAL A 159 3.09 -4.31 -12.77
C VAL A 159 3.03 -4.75 -11.31
N PRO A 160 1.83 -4.98 -10.76
CA PRO A 160 1.72 -5.62 -9.46
C PRO A 160 2.20 -7.07 -9.55
N ILE A 161 2.82 -7.57 -8.48
CA ILE A 161 3.23 -8.98 -8.43
C ILE A 161 1.99 -9.85 -8.22
N VAL A 162 1.21 -9.57 -7.18
CA VAL A 162 -0.12 -10.13 -6.91
C VAL A 162 -1.18 -9.13 -7.35
N ARG A 163 -2.03 -9.56 -8.29
CA ARG A 163 -3.08 -8.74 -8.89
C ARG A 163 -4.38 -8.87 -8.13
N TRP A 164 -5.11 -7.75 -7.98
CA TRP A 164 -6.48 -7.74 -7.44
C TRP A 164 -7.55 -7.84 -8.53
N SER A 165 -7.12 -7.96 -9.79
CA SER A 165 -7.94 -8.35 -10.93
C SER A 165 -7.58 -9.78 -11.36
N ALA A 166 -8.52 -10.50 -11.97
CA ALA A 166 -8.20 -11.73 -12.70
C ALA A 166 -7.11 -11.49 -13.77
N ALA A 167 -6.37 -12.54 -14.13
CA ALA A 167 -5.17 -12.43 -14.96
C ALA A 167 -5.46 -11.93 -16.39
N ASP A 168 -6.60 -12.32 -16.94
CA ASP A 168 -7.14 -11.96 -18.27
C ASP A 168 -7.77 -10.55 -18.30
N ARG A 169 -8.04 -9.95 -17.14
CA ARG A 169 -8.70 -8.65 -17.04
C ARG A 169 -7.68 -7.51 -17.01
N PRO A 170 -8.07 -6.26 -17.35
CA PRO A 170 -7.20 -5.11 -17.13
C PRO A 170 -6.95 -4.87 -15.64
N LEU A 171 -5.83 -4.21 -15.31
CA LEU A 171 -5.49 -3.85 -13.93
C LEU A 171 -6.61 -3.06 -13.27
N SER A 172 -6.93 -3.48 -12.05
CA SER A 172 -7.98 -2.86 -11.25
C SER A 172 -7.63 -1.46 -10.75
N ARG A 173 -8.63 -0.76 -10.20
CA ARG A 173 -8.40 0.49 -9.47
C ARG A 173 -7.42 0.32 -8.31
N LEU A 174 -7.54 -0.77 -7.52
CA LEU A 174 -6.62 -1.02 -6.41
C LEU A 174 -5.19 -1.28 -6.91
N ASP A 175 -5.01 -2.08 -7.97
CA ASP A 175 -3.70 -2.32 -8.58
C ASP A 175 -3.05 -1.00 -9.02
N ARG A 176 -3.81 -0.16 -9.73
CA ARG A 176 -3.32 1.14 -10.21
C ARG A 176 -3.03 2.11 -9.08
N LEU A 177 -3.82 2.11 -8.00
CA LEU A 177 -3.56 2.92 -6.81
C LEU A 177 -2.27 2.48 -6.11
N MET A 178 -2.03 1.17 -5.97
CA MET A 178 -0.78 0.66 -5.41
C MET A 178 0.42 1.07 -6.27
N LEU A 179 0.33 0.93 -7.60
CA LEU A 179 1.41 1.38 -8.50
C LEU A 179 1.63 2.89 -8.47
N ALA A 180 0.56 3.68 -8.36
CA ALA A 180 0.66 5.14 -8.19
C ALA A 180 1.34 5.49 -6.86
N THR A 181 1.07 4.72 -5.79
CA THR A 181 1.71 4.86 -4.48
C THR A 181 3.20 4.53 -4.57
N VAL A 182 3.59 3.43 -5.23
CA VAL A 182 5.02 3.10 -5.48
C VAL A 182 5.73 4.23 -6.22
N ARG A 183 5.12 4.77 -7.28
CA ARG A 183 5.72 5.88 -8.03
C ARG A 183 5.81 7.17 -7.22
N LEU A 184 4.83 7.45 -6.36
CA LEU A 184 4.85 8.59 -5.46
C LEU A 184 6.02 8.48 -4.47
N GLU A 185 6.24 7.29 -3.89
CA GLU A 185 7.36 7.01 -2.98
C GLU A 185 8.71 7.13 -3.70
N ALA A 186 8.80 6.62 -4.94
CA ALA A 186 10.02 6.68 -5.73
C ALA A 186 10.46 8.11 -6.08
N HIS A 187 9.53 8.98 -6.42
CA HIS A 187 9.81 10.41 -6.65
C HIS A 187 9.92 11.18 -5.33
N GLY A 188 9.28 10.69 -4.27
CA GLY A 188 9.29 11.23 -2.92
C GLY A 188 10.67 11.30 -2.27
N VAL A 189 11.61 10.46 -2.70
CA VAL A 189 12.99 10.43 -2.15
C VAL A 189 13.67 11.81 -2.15
N TRP A 190 13.35 12.66 -3.13
CA TRP A 190 13.90 14.01 -3.22
C TRP A 190 13.44 14.92 -2.09
N LEU A 191 12.23 14.72 -1.55
CA LEU A 191 11.75 15.43 -0.38
C LEU A 191 12.59 15.08 0.86
N PHE A 192 13.02 13.82 0.99
CA PHE A 192 13.82 13.37 2.14
C PHE A 192 15.24 13.94 2.09
N ARG A 193 15.83 14.02 0.89
CA ARG A 193 17.14 14.65 0.71
C ARG A 193 17.11 16.14 1.08
N LEU A 194 16.01 16.84 0.77
CA LEU A 194 15.83 18.24 1.20
C LEU A 194 15.51 18.37 2.68
N ALA A 195 14.86 17.37 3.28
CA ALA A 195 14.57 17.35 4.70
C ALA A 195 15.85 17.42 5.54
N GLU A 196 16.92 16.74 5.12
CA GLU A 196 18.24 16.85 5.76
C GLU A 196 18.85 18.25 5.63
N THR A 197 18.68 18.92 4.48
CA THR A 197 19.12 20.31 4.31
C THR A 197 18.42 21.26 5.26
N LEU A 198 17.13 21.02 5.53
CA LEU A 198 16.30 21.84 6.43
C LEU A 198 16.52 21.49 7.91
N ALA A 199 16.97 20.27 8.21
CA ALA A 199 17.14 19.76 9.55
C ALA A 199 18.27 20.48 10.31
N GLY A 200 17.93 21.13 11.42
CA GLY A 200 18.89 21.82 12.29
C GLY A 200 19.39 23.17 11.80
N ARG A 201 18.83 23.72 10.71
CA ARG A 201 19.19 25.06 10.21
C ARG A 201 18.43 26.16 10.93
N SER A 202 19.11 27.29 11.13
CA SER A 202 18.47 28.51 11.63
C SER A 202 17.53 29.08 10.57
N PRO A 203 16.34 29.59 10.92
CA PRO A 203 15.39 30.13 9.93
C PRO A 203 15.87 31.39 9.19
N ALA A 204 17.03 31.96 9.54
CA ALA A 204 17.66 33.09 8.83
C ALA A 204 18.76 32.65 7.84
N ASP A 205 19.02 31.34 7.72
CA ASP A 205 19.97 30.79 6.77
C ASP A 205 19.36 30.84 5.35
N ARG A 206 20.03 31.53 4.41
CA ARG A 206 19.57 31.66 3.01
C ARG A 206 19.28 30.31 2.32
N SER A 207 19.88 29.23 2.80
CA SER A 207 19.60 27.88 2.27
C SER A 207 18.19 27.39 2.58
N VAL A 208 17.52 27.93 3.61
CA VAL A 208 16.18 27.52 4.04
C VAL A 208 15.12 27.89 2.99
N SER A 209 15.02 29.14 2.56
CA SER A 209 14.08 29.52 1.48
C SER A 209 14.36 28.79 0.17
N VAL A 210 15.64 28.59 -0.17
CA VAL A 210 16.02 27.83 -1.39
C VAL A 210 15.55 26.37 -1.29
N ALA A 211 15.74 25.73 -0.15
CA ALA A 211 15.30 24.37 0.09
C ALA A 211 13.76 24.24 0.11
N LEU A 212 13.05 25.19 0.74
CA LEU A 212 11.59 25.25 0.73
C LEU A 212 11.03 25.43 -0.68
N ARG A 213 11.58 26.36 -1.48
CA ARG A 213 11.18 26.53 -2.89
C ARG A 213 11.47 25.29 -3.74
N ARG A 214 12.56 24.56 -3.47
CA ARG A 214 12.83 23.25 -4.12
C ARG A 214 11.81 22.20 -3.70
N MET A 215 11.45 22.16 -2.42
CA MET A 215 10.42 21.27 -1.88
C MET A 215 9.07 21.52 -2.55
N THR A 216 8.64 22.78 -2.63
CA THR A 216 7.42 23.19 -3.33
C THR A 216 7.41 22.73 -4.79
N ARG A 217 8.52 22.90 -5.53
CA ARG A 217 8.62 22.41 -6.91
C ARG A 217 8.47 20.90 -7.04
N ILE A 218 9.08 20.13 -6.13
CA ILE A 218 8.92 18.67 -6.09
C ILE A 218 7.46 18.31 -5.78
N GLN A 219 6.83 18.94 -4.80
CA GLN A 219 5.43 18.71 -4.45
C GLN A 219 4.49 18.99 -5.64
N HIS A 220 4.73 20.05 -6.41
CA HIS A 220 3.99 20.32 -7.65
C HIS A 220 4.17 19.24 -8.71
N ALA A 221 5.41 18.75 -8.92
CA ALA A 221 5.67 17.66 -9.86
C ALA A 221 4.95 16.36 -9.43
N LEU A 222 5.00 16.03 -8.14
CA LEU A 222 4.26 14.90 -7.57
C LEU A 222 2.75 15.07 -7.75
N HIS A 223 2.22 16.28 -7.54
CA HIS A 223 0.81 16.57 -7.73
C HIS A 223 0.38 16.37 -9.19
N GLY A 224 1.18 16.86 -10.15
CA GLY A 224 0.96 16.59 -11.58
C GLY A 224 0.96 15.10 -11.92
N GLN A 225 1.87 14.33 -11.32
CA GLN A 225 1.89 12.88 -11.47
C GLN A 225 0.61 12.22 -10.92
N LEU A 226 0.14 12.62 -9.74
CA LEU A 226 -1.10 12.08 -9.16
C LEU A 226 -2.31 12.39 -10.06
N ARG A 227 -2.41 13.59 -10.61
CA ARG A 227 -3.46 13.96 -11.57
C ARG A 227 -3.45 13.08 -12.82
N SER A 228 -2.27 12.82 -13.39
CA SER A 228 -2.13 11.87 -14.52
C SER A 228 -2.57 10.44 -14.12
N CYS A 229 -2.27 10.00 -12.89
CA CYS A 229 -2.73 8.71 -12.40
C CYS A 229 -4.24 8.66 -12.21
N ALA A 230 -4.88 9.74 -11.73
CA ALA A 230 -6.32 9.82 -11.51
C ALA A 230 -7.11 9.55 -12.79
N ALA A 231 -6.70 10.13 -13.93
CA ALA A 231 -7.35 9.90 -15.21
C ALA A 231 -7.37 8.40 -15.60
N ARG A 232 -6.24 7.71 -15.41
CA ARG A 232 -6.14 6.26 -15.68
C ARG A 232 -6.91 5.40 -14.67
N LEU A 233 -7.07 5.90 -13.44
CA LEU A 233 -7.75 5.21 -12.35
C LEU A 233 -9.26 5.20 -12.56
N VAL A 234 -9.85 6.31 -13.01
CA VAL A 234 -11.30 6.43 -13.29
C VAL A 234 -11.77 5.38 -14.29
N LEU A 235 -10.97 5.15 -15.34
CA LEU A 235 -11.25 4.20 -16.43
C LEU A 235 -11.01 2.73 -16.06
N ALA A 236 -10.40 2.45 -14.92
CA ALA A 236 -10.06 1.10 -14.52
C ALA A 236 -11.26 0.38 -13.87
N PRO A 237 -11.37 -0.95 -14.03
CA PRO A 237 -12.43 -1.72 -13.40
C PRO A 237 -12.30 -1.69 -11.87
N ALA A 238 -13.44 -1.68 -11.20
CA ALA A 238 -13.57 -1.78 -9.75
C ALA A 238 -14.36 -3.05 -9.40
N THR A 239 -13.94 -3.75 -8.35
CA THR A 239 -14.67 -4.90 -7.81
C THR A 239 -15.15 -4.62 -6.38
N GLY A 240 -16.21 -5.32 -5.95
CA GLY A 240 -16.69 -5.24 -4.56
C GLY A 240 -15.60 -5.59 -3.56
N GLN A 241 -14.79 -6.61 -3.87
CA GLN A 241 -13.63 -7.02 -3.06
C GLN A 241 -12.64 -5.88 -2.83
N GLN A 242 -12.26 -5.15 -3.88
CA GLN A 242 -11.30 -4.03 -3.78
C GLN A 242 -11.86 -2.89 -2.94
N CYS A 243 -13.13 -2.55 -3.14
CA CYS A 243 -13.81 -1.51 -2.36
C CYS A 243 -13.84 -1.89 -0.88
N ALA A 244 -14.14 -3.15 -0.57
CA ALA A 244 -14.15 -3.66 0.80
C ALA A 244 -12.75 -3.57 1.45
N VAL A 245 -11.70 -3.98 0.73
CA VAL A 245 -10.30 -3.87 1.18
C VAL A 245 -9.95 -2.41 1.50
N LEU A 246 -10.22 -1.48 0.59
CA LEU A 246 -9.94 -0.07 0.79
C LEU A 246 -10.73 0.52 1.96
N ALA A 247 -12.00 0.16 2.13
CA ALA A 247 -12.81 0.58 3.27
C ALA A 247 -12.23 0.07 4.61
N SER A 248 -11.76 -1.18 4.66
CA SER A 248 -11.12 -1.72 5.86
C SER A 248 -9.75 -1.12 6.15
N LEU A 249 -8.96 -0.78 5.14
CA LEU A 249 -7.72 -0.04 5.32
C LEU A 249 -8.00 1.39 5.80
N ALA A 250 -9.04 2.04 5.27
CA ALA A 250 -9.49 3.36 5.70
C ALA A 250 -9.88 3.41 7.17
N ALA A 251 -10.71 2.46 7.62
CA ALA A 251 -11.13 2.32 9.01
C ALA A 251 -9.95 2.11 9.99
N ARG A 252 -8.77 1.75 9.47
CA ARG A 252 -7.55 1.51 10.23
C ARG A 252 -6.50 2.61 10.03
N GLU A 253 -6.85 3.69 9.34
CA GLU A 253 -5.95 4.78 8.96
C GLU A 253 -4.69 4.28 8.25
N ALA A 254 -4.85 3.21 7.46
CA ALA A 254 -3.77 2.46 6.85
C ALA A 254 -3.60 2.80 5.36
N LEU A 255 -4.04 3.99 4.95
CA LEU A 255 -4.02 4.43 3.55
C LEU A 255 -2.88 5.40 3.25
N GLU A 256 -2.36 6.09 4.26
CA GLU A 256 -1.48 7.23 4.06
C GLU A 256 -0.05 6.80 3.68
N PRO A 257 0.49 7.27 2.54
CA PRO A 257 1.81 6.90 2.09
C PRO A 257 2.91 7.56 2.94
N PRO A 258 3.97 6.81 3.31
CA PRO A 258 5.10 7.28 4.12
C PRO A 258 5.72 8.60 3.66
N VAL A 259 5.82 8.84 2.35
CA VAL A 259 6.37 10.10 1.81
C VAL A 259 5.58 11.34 2.27
N LEU A 260 4.25 11.24 2.37
CA LEU A 260 3.42 12.34 2.84
C LEU A 260 3.58 12.53 4.35
N LEU A 261 3.69 11.44 5.11
CA LEU A 261 3.99 11.48 6.55
C LEU A 261 5.36 12.12 6.85
N ALA A 262 6.34 11.92 5.98
CA ALA A 262 7.65 12.54 6.07
C ALA A 262 7.61 14.03 5.72
N ALA A 263 6.92 14.41 4.64
CA ALA A 263 6.73 15.82 4.29
C ALA A 263 6.00 16.59 5.40
N ASP A 264 4.99 15.97 6.01
CA ASP A 264 4.29 16.51 7.17
C ASP A 264 5.19 16.67 8.39
N ALA A 265 6.13 15.74 8.61
CA ALA A 265 7.10 15.83 9.70
C ALA A 265 8.06 17.03 9.50
N VAL A 266 8.51 17.26 8.26
CA VAL A 266 9.40 18.39 7.93
C VAL A 266 8.69 19.73 8.10
N LEU A 267 7.47 19.85 7.59
CA LEU A 267 6.71 21.10 7.66
C LEU A 267 5.94 21.27 8.97
N GLY A 268 5.88 20.25 9.83
CA GLY A 268 5.15 20.30 11.09
C GLY A 268 3.63 20.25 10.98
N MET A 269 3.10 19.69 9.90
CA MET A 269 1.67 19.71 9.56
C MET A 269 0.83 18.64 10.27
N GLY A 270 1.49 17.61 10.83
CA GLY A 270 0.83 16.38 11.32
C GLY A 270 0.03 16.47 12.63
N GLY A 271 -0.47 17.64 13.02
CA GLY A 271 -1.26 17.80 14.26
C GLY A 271 -2.72 18.21 14.05
N ARG A 272 -3.05 18.86 12.93
CA ARG A 272 -4.34 19.58 12.79
C ARG A 272 -5.15 19.25 11.53
N MET A 273 -4.60 18.49 10.59
CA MET A 273 -5.15 18.36 9.22
C MET A 273 -5.56 16.93 8.81
N GLY A 274 -5.57 15.97 9.75
CA GLY A 274 -5.94 14.57 9.49
C GLY A 274 -6.83 14.01 10.59
N THR A 275 -7.73 13.09 10.24
CA THR A 275 -8.72 12.47 11.13
C THR A 275 -8.12 11.52 12.18
N GLY A 276 -6.79 11.36 12.23
CA GLY A 276 -6.11 10.39 13.08
C GLY A 276 -4.78 10.91 13.64
N SER A 277 -4.32 10.31 14.73
CA SER A 277 -3.04 10.64 15.36
C SER A 277 -1.87 10.20 14.47
N ARG A 278 -0.80 11.01 14.38
CA ARG A 278 0.48 10.62 13.73
C ARG A 278 0.96 9.24 14.16
N CYS A 279 0.73 8.86 15.43
CA CYS A 279 1.10 7.55 15.95
C CYS A 279 0.27 6.42 15.33
N GLN A 280 -1.02 6.65 15.07
CA GLN A 280 -1.93 5.68 14.48
C GLN A 280 -1.63 5.43 12.99
N GLN A 281 -1.25 6.47 12.24
CA GLN A 281 -0.86 6.32 10.83
C GLN A 281 0.48 5.60 10.67
N ARG A 282 1.46 5.92 11.52
CA ARG A 282 2.82 5.37 11.44
C ARG A 282 2.92 3.90 11.87
N ARG A 283 1.94 3.34 12.61
CA ARG A 283 1.99 1.96 13.14
C ARG A 283 2.11 0.85 12.09
N HIS A 284 1.79 1.16 10.83
CA HIS A 284 1.88 0.25 9.68
C HIS A 284 3.24 0.31 8.99
N LEU A 285 4.14 1.17 9.46
CA LEU A 285 5.51 1.29 8.97
C LEU A 285 6.45 0.42 9.82
N ALA A 286 7.55 0.01 9.19
CA ALA A 286 8.66 -0.65 9.88
C ALA A 286 9.13 0.19 11.10
N ALA A 287 9.54 -0.47 12.18
CA ALA A 287 10.01 0.18 13.41
C ALA A 287 11.10 1.23 13.14
N ARG A 288 12.05 0.92 12.25
CA ARG A 288 13.10 1.83 11.79
C ARG A 288 12.56 3.10 11.12
N HIS A 289 11.56 2.95 10.25
CA HIS A 289 10.92 4.06 9.55
C HIS A 289 10.15 4.96 10.52
N ARG A 290 9.48 4.36 11.53
CA ARG A 290 8.84 5.11 12.62
C ARG A 290 9.85 5.90 13.45
N ALA A 291 10.99 5.28 13.79
CA ALA A 291 12.05 5.93 14.54
C ALA A 291 12.68 7.09 13.76
N TRP A 292 12.95 6.89 12.46
CA TRP A 292 13.47 7.95 11.58
C TRP A 292 12.51 9.14 11.47
N LEU A 293 11.21 8.89 11.23
CA LEU A 293 10.20 9.97 11.19
C LEU A 293 10.12 10.74 12.52
N SER A 294 10.26 10.03 13.64
CA SER A 294 10.26 10.67 14.97
C SER A 294 11.50 11.54 15.19
N THR A 295 12.65 11.13 14.67
CA THR A 295 13.87 11.96 14.66
C THR A 295 13.71 13.17 13.75
N LEU A 296 13.07 12.99 12.59
CA LEU A 296 12.81 14.07 11.65
C LEU A 296 11.90 15.14 12.24
N ASP A 297 10.81 14.75 12.93
CA ASP A 297 9.91 15.67 13.64
C ASP A 297 10.68 16.59 14.62
N ARG A 298 11.67 16.03 15.33
CA ARG A 298 12.52 16.78 16.28
C ARG A 298 13.46 17.74 15.55
N ARG A 299 14.15 17.26 14.51
CA ARG A 299 15.15 18.06 13.76
C ARG A 299 14.53 19.18 12.94
N SER A 300 13.27 19.05 12.54
CA SER A 300 12.53 20.07 11.80
C SER A 300 11.76 21.06 12.71
N ALA A 301 12.03 21.06 14.03
CA ALA A 301 11.39 21.99 14.97
C ALA A 301 11.59 23.47 14.63
N ALA A 302 12.79 23.86 14.20
CA ALA A 302 13.11 25.24 13.85
C ALA A 302 12.29 25.74 12.65
N VAL A 303 12.09 24.87 11.63
CA VAL A 303 11.31 25.19 10.42
C VAL A 303 9.87 25.56 10.78
N ARG A 304 9.27 24.88 11.76
CA ARG A 304 7.90 25.16 12.23
C ARG A 304 7.73 26.57 12.79
N THR A 305 8.80 27.17 13.30
CA THR A 305 8.74 28.54 13.83
C THR A 305 8.50 29.57 12.72
N LEU A 306 8.78 29.23 11.44
CA LEU A 306 8.49 30.09 10.28
C LEU A 306 7.00 30.38 10.13
N ALA A 307 6.11 29.49 10.61
CA ALA A 307 4.67 29.69 10.61
C ALA A 307 4.21 30.98 11.32
N HIS A 308 5.02 31.47 12.27
CA HIS A 308 4.71 32.65 13.09
C HIS A 308 5.59 33.86 12.73
N ARG A 309 6.40 33.76 11.69
CA ARG A 309 7.30 34.83 11.24
C ARG A 309 6.75 35.52 9.99
N ARG A 310 7.39 36.62 9.61
CA ARG A 310 7.13 37.35 8.36
C ARG A 310 8.41 37.39 7.52
N GLY A 311 8.26 37.58 6.22
CA GLY A 311 9.37 37.69 5.27
C GLY A 311 9.51 36.47 4.35
N ALA A 312 10.49 36.53 3.44
CA ALA A 312 10.59 35.61 2.30
C ALA A 312 10.70 34.12 2.70
N ASP A 313 11.33 33.79 3.82
CA ASP A 313 11.42 32.40 4.31
C ASP A 313 10.06 31.90 4.85
N ALA A 314 9.29 32.77 5.50
CA ALA A 314 7.94 32.45 5.97
C ALA A 314 6.96 32.31 4.79
N ASP A 315 7.10 33.14 3.75
CA ASP A 315 6.32 33.02 2.52
C ASP A 315 6.60 31.70 1.81
N ALA A 316 7.89 31.36 1.61
CA ALA A 316 8.28 30.08 1.02
C ALA A 316 7.81 28.86 1.84
N TYR A 317 7.74 29.00 3.17
CA TYR A 317 7.21 27.97 4.05
C TYR A 317 5.69 27.80 3.88
N ARG A 318 4.92 28.90 3.80
CA ARG A 318 3.48 28.86 3.53
C ARG A 318 3.18 28.24 2.18
N ASP A 319 3.90 28.62 1.13
CA ASP A 319 3.78 28.01 -0.21
C ASP A 319 4.02 26.49 -0.17
N ALA A 320 5.02 26.05 0.59
CA ALA A 320 5.31 24.62 0.76
C ALA A 320 4.21 23.89 1.55
N GLN A 321 3.60 24.53 2.55
CA GLN A 321 2.46 23.97 3.28
C GLN A 321 1.24 23.84 2.37
N GLU A 322 0.88 24.90 1.64
CA GLU A 322 -0.26 24.91 0.72
C GLU A 322 -0.09 23.85 -0.39
N SER A 323 1.12 23.76 -0.97
CA SER A 323 1.43 22.75 -1.98
C SER A 323 1.35 21.32 -1.42
N LEU A 324 1.79 21.09 -0.18
CA LEU A 324 1.62 19.80 0.49
C LEU A 324 0.13 19.46 0.74
N VAL A 325 -0.68 20.43 1.16
CA VAL A 325 -2.12 20.23 1.34
C VAL A 325 -2.78 19.85 0.02
N ALA A 326 -2.46 20.56 -1.07
CA ALA A 326 -2.96 20.23 -2.40
C ALA A 326 -2.55 18.80 -2.81
N LEU A 327 -1.29 18.41 -2.56
CA LEU A 327 -0.80 17.06 -2.84
C LEU A 327 -1.55 15.98 -2.03
N ARG A 328 -1.81 16.22 -0.74
CA ARG A 328 -2.60 15.32 0.13
C ARG A 328 -4.04 15.19 -0.38
N CYS A 329 -4.68 16.30 -0.73
CA CYS A 329 -6.03 16.33 -1.29
C CYS A 329 -6.10 15.54 -2.60
N ALA A 330 -5.10 15.67 -3.47
CA ALA A 330 -5.01 14.91 -4.70
C ALA A 330 -4.88 13.40 -4.42
N TYR A 331 -3.97 12.97 -3.54
CA TYR A 331 -3.83 11.56 -3.17
C TYR A 331 -5.11 11.00 -2.55
N ALA A 332 -5.74 11.73 -1.63
CA ALA A 332 -7.03 11.35 -1.05
C ALA A 332 -8.12 11.23 -2.13
N GLY A 333 -8.08 12.09 -3.15
CA GLY A 333 -8.92 11.99 -4.34
C GLY A 333 -8.74 10.67 -5.08
N LEU A 334 -7.49 10.24 -5.33
CA LEU A 334 -7.20 8.93 -5.95
C LEU A 334 -7.73 7.79 -5.09
N VAL A 335 -7.53 7.83 -3.78
CA VAL A 335 -8.04 6.78 -2.88
C VAL A 335 -9.57 6.72 -2.92
N ARG A 336 -10.25 7.87 -2.89
CA ARG A 336 -11.73 7.92 -3.03
C ARG A 336 -12.18 7.34 -4.37
N THR A 337 -11.55 7.72 -5.48
CA THR A 337 -11.87 7.16 -6.80
C THR A 337 -11.63 5.65 -6.85
N ALA A 338 -10.58 5.14 -6.21
CA ALA A 338 -10.32 3.71 -6.15
C ALA A 338 -11.36 2.94 -5.31
N ALA A 339 -11.87 3.57 -4.25
CA ALA A 339 -12.85 2.99 -3.34
C ALA A 339 -14.30 3.12 -3.82
N GLN A 340 -14.55 3.93 -4.86
CA GLN A 340 -15.88 4.05 -5.46
C GLN A 340 -16.26 2.74 -6.16
N PRO A 341 -17.48 2.22 -5.91
CA PRO A 341 -18.03 1.10 -6.68
C PRO A 341 -18.00 1.39 -8.18
N ALA A 342 -17.95 0.33 -9.00
CA ALA A 342 -18.23 0.49 -10.42
C ALA A 342 -19.65 1.04 -10.58
N ALA A 343 -19.85 2.01 -11.47
CA ALA A 343 -21.20 2.45 -11.80
C ALA A 343 -22.00 1.23 -12.27
N ALA A 344 -23.19 1.03 -11.71
CA ALA A 344 -24.04 -0.16 -11.93
C ALA A 344 -24.61 -0.27 -13.37
N GLY A 345 -23.96 0.35 -14.36
CA GLY A 345 -24.46 0.55 -15.73
C GLY A 345 -23.89 -0.38 -16.79
N CYS A 346 -23.18 -1.45 -16.42
CA CYS A 346 -22.83 -2.55 -17.33
C CYS A 346 -22.98 -3.89 -16.61
N ALA A 347 -24.15 -4.11 -15.99
CA ALA A 347 -24.63 -5.46 -15.75
C ALA A 347 -24.92 -6.06 -17.14
N GLY A 348 -23.97 -6.82 -17.68
CA GLY A 348 -24.28 -7.78 -18.73
C GLY A 348 -25.42 -8.67 -18.25
N ALA A 349 -26.43 -8.81 -19.11
CA ALA A 349 -27.65 -9.60 -18.96
C ALA A 349 -27.69 -10.44 -17.69
N ALA A 350 -28.42 -9.96 -16.68
CA ALA A 350 -28.94 -10.83 -15.64
C ALA A 350 -29.65 -11.99 -16.35
N HIS A 351 -29.15 -13.19 -16.11
CA HIS A 351 -29.70 -14.45 -16.54
C HIS A 351 -31.10 -14.61 -15.91
N ARG A 352 -32.11 -13.96 -16.50
CA ARG A 352 -33.52 -14.34 -16.35
C ARG A 352 -33.80 -15.40 -17.41
N MET A 353 -33.38 -16.63 -17.15
CA MET A 353 -33.94 -17.82 -17.80
C MET A 353 -33.81 -19.01 -16.85
N ALA A 354 -34.67 -19.04 -15.84
CA ALA A 354 -35.05 -20.25 -15.15
C ALA A 354 -36.38 -19.99 -14.42
N ASP A 355 -37.45 -19.76 -15.17
CA ASP A 355 -38.82 -19.98 -14.65
C ASP A 355 -39.90 -20.28 -15.72
N ASP A 356 -39.54 -20.45 -17.00
CA ASP A 356 -40.49 -20.80 -18.07
C ASP A 356 -40.28 -22.22 -18.63
N VAL A 357 -40.09 -23.20 -17.74
CA VAL A 357 -40.24 -24.63 -18.09
C VAL A 357 -41.08 -25.34 -17.02
N ARG A 358 -42.31 -24.85 -16.80
CA ARG A 358 -43.38 -25.59 -16.12
C ARG A 358 -44.75 -25.15 -16.64
N ARG A 359 -45.10 -25.59 -17.85
CA ARG A 359 -46.47 -25.93 -18.28
C ARG A 359 -46.46 -26.27 -19.77
N ASN A 360 -46.43 -27.56 -20.06
CA ASN A 360 -47.25 -28.19 -21.10
C ASN A 360 -47.02 -29.70 -20.99
N GLY A 361 -47.68 -30.28 -19.99
CA GLY A 361 -47.97 -31.71 -20.01
C GLY A 361 -49.10 -31.92 -21.01
N LEU A 362 -48.81 -32.68 -22.07
CA LEU A 362 -49.84 -33.34 -22.87
C LEU A 362 -50.48 -34.44 -22.02
N PRO A 363 -51.81 -34.58 -21.98
CA PRO A 363 -52.44 -35.82 -21.58
C PRO A 363 -52.53 -36.72 -22.81
N VAL A 364 -52.01 -37.94 -22.68
CA VAL A 364 -52.29 -39.06 -23.56
C VAL A 364 -53.24 -39.99 -22.82
N ASP A 365 -54.22 -40.48 -23.59
CA ASP A 365 -55.13 -41.61 -23.40
C ASP A 365 -56.48 -41.44 -22.69
N GLY A 366 -57.52 -41.82 -23.44
CA GLY A 366 -58.76 -42.35 -22.87
C GLY A 366 -60.00 -42.35 -23.79
N ALA A 367 -60.03 -43.24 -24.78
CA ALA A 367 -61.19 -44.02 -25.26
C ALA A 367 -62.56 -43.35 -25.57
N ALA A 368 -62.97 -43.42 -26.85
CA ALA A 368 -64.07 -44.28 -27.35
C ALA A 368 -64.27 -44.07 -28.85
#